data_AF-A0A1M6QJ59-F1
#
_entry.id   AF-A0A1M6QJ59-F1
#
_cell.length_a   1.000
_cell.length_b   1.000
_cell.length_c   1.000
_cell.angle_alpha   90.00
_cell.angle_beta   90.00
_cell.angle_gamma   90.00
#
_symmetry.space_group_name_H-M   'P 1'
#
loop_
_entity.id
_entity.type
_entity.pdbx_description
1 polymer ?
#
loop_
_entity_poly.entity_id
_entity_poly.type
_entity_poly.pdbx_seq_one_letter_code
_entity_poly.pdbx_strand_id
1 'polypeptide(L)'
;MYLQRFLMTSVVAATGFFISACATGPDAPIASGSYQCGQLDVRIASAGDGDLLGVDYQGNRLLLKPKVSASGALYVAPGDDETSFWSKGERATFTVKGQAYPECLQAGALEMPFEATGNEPFWDARVEGEELLFKRPYESGEPEKVALETMVANRNGREFRGDLDGQELTLKVARQLCEDTMSGSQFPAQVRLELNGEVFQGCGGDPERLFRGAEWVVEDLAGVGIIDRSRMTIEFFDENRLAGQASCNRYGGQYELTGEGVSFDYMYVTKMACAPALMNQENRFLEFMAKVKRASIGRHGELVLTTTTGEKITAFQSTESKGNP
;
A
#
# COMPACT_ATOMS: atom_id res chain seq x y z
N MET A 1 55.37 62.07 -15.13
CA MET A 1 54.03 61.61 -14.73
C MET A 1 53.31 61.16 -16.00
N TYR A 2 53.12 59.85 -16.16
CA TYR A 2 52.52 59.22 -17.33
C TYR A 2 50.99 59.45 -17.36
N LEU A 3 50.46 59.91 -18.50
CA LEU A 3 49.02 59.94 -18.77
C LEU A 3 48.56 58.58 -19.29
N GLN A 4 47.70 57.89 -18.54
CA GLN A 4 46.99 56.69 -19.02
C GLN A 4 45.62 57.08 -19.58
N ARG A 5 45.38 56.72 -20.85
CA ARG A 5 44.08 56.74 -21.51
C ARG A 5 43.27 55.53 -21.06
N PHE A 6 42.06 55.74 -20.53
CA PHE A 6 41.07 54.69 -20.30
C PHE A 6 40.16 54.56 -21.51
N LEU A 7 40.15 53.36 -22.11
CA LEU A 7 39.17 52.93 -23.11
C LEU A 7 37.92 52.41 -22.38
N MET A 8 36.77 52.95 -22.76
CA MET A 8 35.44 52.56 -22.28
C MET A 8 34.98 51.31 -23.04
N THR A 9 34.86 50.17 -22.36
CA THR A 9 34.22 48.96 -22.89
C THR A 9 32.81 48.83 -22.31
N SER A 10 31.80 49.07 -23.14
CA SER A 10 30.39 48.80 -22.81
C SER A 10 30.14 47.30 -22.77
N VAL A 11 29.75 46.78 -21.61
CA VAL A 11 29.23 45.41 -21.46
C VAL A 11 27.71 45.48 -21.53
N VAL A 12 27.12 44.91 -22.59
CA VAL A 12 25.68 44.70 -22.70
C VAL A 12 25.35 43.39 -21.98
N ALA A 13 24.75 43.48 -20.81
CA ALA A 13 24.22 42.31 -20.09
C ALA A 13 22.83 41.98 -20.65
N ALA A 14 22.74 40.93 -21.48
CA ALA A 14 21.47 40.35 -21.86
C ALA A 14 20.96 39.47 -20.72
N THR A 15 20.10 40.02 -19.86
CA THR A 15 19.34 39.27 -18.87
C THR A 15 18.30 38.41 -19.59
N GLY A 16 18.60 37.13 -19.78
CA GLY A 16 17.63 36.14 -20.20
C GLY A 16 16.63 35.87 -19.06
N PHE A 17 15.39 36.29 -19.24
CA PHE A 17 14.27 35.85 -18.41
C PHE A 17 13.96 34.39 -18.74
N PHE A 18 14.40 33.46 -17.89
CA PHE A 18 13.86 32.09 -17.88
C PHE A 18 12.49 32.12 -17.23
N ILE A 19 11.43 32.13 -18.06
CA ILE A 19 10.08 31.87 -17.59
C ILE A 19 10.00 30.37 -17.31
N SER A 20 10.08 29.98 -16.03
CA SER A 20 9.73 28.63 -15.59
C SER A 20 8.20 28.51 -15.69
N ALA A 21 7.70 28.04 -16.82
CA ALA A 21 6.31 27.66 -16.97
C ALA A 21 6.08 26.33 -16.23
N CYS A 22 5.56 26.38 -15.01
CA CYS A 22 4.97 25.21 -14.39
C CYS A 22 3.65 24.91 -15.11
N ALA A 23 3.65 23.96 -16.04
CA ALA A 23 2.44 23.45 -16.66
C ALA A 23 1.72 22.54 -15.66
N THR A 24 0.88 23.12 -14.80
CA THR A 24 -0.07 22.37 -13.97
C THR A 24 -1.35 22.17 -14.77
N GLY A 25 -1.34 21.17 -15.66
CA GLY A 25 -2.52 20.65 -16.35
C GLY A 25 -2.83 19.22 -15.90
N PRO A 26 -4.08 18.74 -16.05
CA PRO A 26 -4.47 17.37 -15.74
C PRO A 26 -3.74 16.30 -16.60
N ASP A 27 -3.05 16.73 -17.65
CA ASP A 27 -2.30 15.91 -18.61
C ASP A 27 -0.77 16.08 -18.51
N ALA A 28 -0.26 16.68 -17.43
CA ALA A 28 1.19 16.85 -17.28
C ALA A 28 1.89 15.48 -17.19
N PRO A 29 2.91 15.21 -18.03
CA PRO A 29 3.61 13.94 -18.01
C PRO A 29 4.29 13.74 -16.66
N ILE A 30 4.13 12.54 -16.08
CA ILE A 30 4.75 12.22 -14.80
C ILE A 30 6.25 12.10 -15.00
N ALA A 31 7.02 13.05 -14.45
CA ALA A 31 8.47 13.03 -14.56
C ALA A 31 9.08 11.84 -13.77
N SER A 32 8.63 11.65 -12.52
CA SER A 32 8.92 10.48 -11.69
C SER A 32 8.05 10.46 -10.43
N GLY A 33 7.95 9.31 -9.77
CA GLY A 33 7.18 9.15 -8.55
C GLY A 33 7.45 7.81 -7.85
N SER A 34 7.01 7.69 -6.61
CA SER A 34 7.04 6.43 -5.86
C SER A 34 5.68 6.20 -5.20
N TYR A 35 5.21 4.97 -5.28
CA TYR A 35 3.91 4.54 -4.80
C TYR A 35 4.05 3.25 -3.99
N GLN A 36 3.16 3.07 -3.03
CA GLN A 36 3.00 1.84 -2.28
C GLN A 36 1.63 1.23 -2.58
N CYS A 37 1.61 0.07 -3.22
CA CYS A 37 0.42 -0.67 -3.62
C CYS A 37 0.24 -1.86 -2.66
N GLY A 38 -0.28 -1.61 -1.46
CA GLY A 38 -0.21 -2.55 -0.34
C GLY A 38 1.24 -2.70 0.13
N GLN A 39 1.79 -3.90 0.04
CA GLN A 39 3.21 -4.20 0.30
C GLN A 39 4.12 -4.04 -0.93
N LEU A 40 3.56 -3.77 -2.12
CA LEU A 40 4.36 -3.57 -3.33
C LEU A 40 4.91 -2.14 -3.40
N ASP A 41 6.22 -2.00 -3.51
CA ASP A 41 6.85 -0.75 -3.93
C ASP A 41 6.86 -0.63 -5.45
N VAL A 42 6.33 0.49 -5.95
CA VAL A 42 6.33 0.85 -7.37
C VAL A 42 7.03 2.20 -7.55
N ARG A 43 8.02 2.24 -8.43
CA ARG A 43 8.66 3.49 -8.85
C ARG A 43 8.33 3.76 -10.31
N ILE A 44 8.03 5.01 -10.60
CA ILE A 44 7.76 5.44 -11.97
C ILE A 44 8.73 6.54 -12.37
N ALA A 45 9.11 6.55 -13.65
CA ALA A 45 9.94 7.59 -14.24
C ALA A 45 9.67 7.70 -15.74
N SER A 46 9.77 8.91 -16.29
CA SER A 46 9.80 9.09 -17.74
C SER A 46 10.97 8.29 -18.35
N ALA A 47 10.71 7.58 -19.44
CA ALA A 47 11.67 6.69 -20.08
C ALA A 47 11.94 7.14 -21.53
N GLY A 48 13.07 7.82 -21.74
CA GLY A 48 13.55 8.22 -23.06
C GLY A 48 12.75 9.35 -23.72
N ASP A 49 12.93 9.53 -25.03
CA ASP A 49 12.40 10.66 -25.81
C ASP A 49 10.94 10.50 -26.26
N GLY A 50 10.27 9.39 -25.93
CA GLY A 50 9.01 8.95 -26.56
C GLY A 50 7.76 8.94 -25.67
N ASP A 51 7.68 9.82 -24.66
CA ASP A 51 6.58 9.88 -23.66
C ASP A 51 6.26 8.56 -22.93
N LEU A 52 7.19 7.60 -22.96
CA LEU A 52 7.02 6.32 -22.29
C LEU A 52 7.16 6.51 -20.77
N LEU A 53 6.33 5.77 -20.03
CA LEU A 53 6.46 5.64 -18.58
C LEU A 53 7.19 4.33 -18.26
N GLY A 54 8.35 4.45 -17.62
CA GLY A 54 9.00 3.33 -16.96
C GLY A 54 8.34 3.06 -15.62
N VAL A 55 7.93 1.81 -15.38
CA VAL A 55 7.37 1.35 -14.10
C VAL A 55 8.26 0.23 -13.56
N ASP A 56 9.01 0.51 -12.50
CA ASP A 56 9.86 -0.44 -11.80
C ASP A 56 9.07 -1.07 -10.63
N TYR A 57 8.95 -2.40 -10.62
CA TYR A 57 8.22 -3.18 -9.59
C TYR A 57 8.84 -4.57 -9.46
N GLN A 58 9.03 -5.08 -8.23
CA GLN A 58 9.63 -6.42 -7.98
C GLN A 58 10.90 -6.70 -8.82
N GLY A 59 11.79 -5.73 -8.98
CA GLY A 59 13.01 -5.88 -9.81
C GLY A 59 12.79 -5.95 -11.33
N ASN A 60 11.55 -5.89 -11.80
CA ASN A 60 11.17 -5.79 -13.21
C ASN A 60 10.93 -4.34 -13.61
N ARG A 61 11.13 -4.02 -14.90
CA ARG A 61 10.80 -2.72 -15.49
C ARG A 61 9.83 -2.89 -16.66
N LEU A 62 8.67 -2.24 -16.58
CA LEU A 62 7.73 -2.12 -17.69
C LEU A 62 7.95 -0.79 -18.40
N LEU A 63 7.79 -0.79 -19.71
CA LEU A 63 7.69 0.42 -20.51
C LEU A 63 6.27 0.53 -21.03
N LEU A 64 5.54 1.53 -20.56
CA LEU A 64 4.14 1.75 -20.89
C LEU A 64 4.01 3.00 -21.76
N LYS A 65 3.13 2.94 -22.77
CA LYS A 65 2.81 4.07 -23.64
C LYS A 65 1.57 4.80 -23.12
N PRO A 66 1.48 6.13 -23.30
CA PRO A 66 0.28 6.87 -22.92
C PRO A 66 -0.92 6.38 -23.74
N LYS A 67 -2.09 6.37 -23.11
CA LYS A 67 -3.38 6.08 -23.74
C LYS A 67 -4.38 7.13 -23.29
N VAL A 68 -5.25 7.56 -24.19
CA VAL A 68 -6.25 8.59 -23.89
C VAL A 68 -7.21 8.12 -22.78
N SER A 69 -7.43 8.98 -21.80
CA SER A 69 -8.34 8.78 -20.67
C SER A 69 -9.21 10.01 -20.44
N ALA A 70 -10.42 9.82 -19.89
CA ALA A 70 -11.33 10.92 -19.58
C ALA A 70 -10.87 11.75 -18.36
N SER A 71 -10.08 11.16 -17.47
CA SER A 71 -9.51 11.82 -16.29
C SER A 71 -8.27 11.05 -15.83
N GLY A 72 -7.26 11.77 -15.34
CA GLY A 72 -5.99 11.18 -14.93
C GLY A 72 -5.13 10.72 -16.10
N ALA A 73 -3.91 10.33 -15.81
CA ALA A 73 -2.95 9.85 -16.81
C ALA A 73 -2.98 8.33 -16.89
N LEU A 74 -3.33 7.79 -18.05
CA LEU A 74 -3.35 6.35 -18.33
C LEU A 74 -2.15 5.94 -19.20
N TYR A 75 -1.47 4.88 -18.78
CA TYR A 75 -0.42 4.23 -19.56
C TYR A 75 -0.69 2.73 -19.67
N VAL A 76 -0.43 2.14 -20.83
CA VAL A 76 -0.66 0.71 -21.12
C VAL A 76 0.56 0.07 -21.77
N ALA A 77 0.72 -1.25 -21.63
CA ALA A 77 1.81 -1.95 -22.30
C ALA A 77 1.57 -2.03 -23.83
N PRO A 78 2.61 -1.90 -24.66
CA PRO A 78 2.46 -2.08 -26.10
C PRO A 78 1.96 -3.48 -26.47
N GLY A 79 0.73 -3.57 -26.99
CA GLY A 79 0.14 -4.84 -27.42
C GLY A 79 -0.54 -5.64 -26.29
N ASP A 80 -0.59 -5.10 -25.07
CA ASP A 80 -1.27 -5.69 -23.92
C ASP A 80 -1.95 -4.58 -23.10
N ASP A 81 -3.26 -4.43 -23.28
CA ASP A 81 -4.06 -3.45 -22.54
C ASP A 81 -4.40 -3.93 -21.11
N GLU A 82 -4.15 -5.21 -20.78
CA GLU A 82 -4.36 -5.76 -19.43
C GLU A 82 -3.19 -5.46 -18.48
N THR A 83 -2.10 -4.92 -19.02
CA THR A 83 -1.00 -4.32 -18.24
C THR A 83 -1.08 -2.80 -18.34
N SER A 84 -1.41 -2.14 -17.23
CA SER A 84 -1.64 -0.70 -17.21
C SER A 84 -1.25 -0.03 -15.89
N PHE A 85 -0.96 1.26 -15.99
CA PHE A 85 -0.77 2.15 -14.86
C PHE A 85 -1.63 3.39 -15.09
N TRP A 86 -2.64 3.58 -14.26
CA TRP A 86 -3.49 4.76 -14.29
C TRP A 86 -3.25 5.57 -13.02
N SER A 87 -3.12 6.89 -13.14
CA SER A 87 -2.89 7.74 -11.97
C SER A 87 -3.72 9.02 -12.01
N LYS A 88 -4.13 9.47 -10.82
CA LYS A 88 -4.86 10.72 -10.65
C LYS A 88 -4.54 11.31 -9.27
N GLY A 89 -3.91 12.49 -9.29
CA GLY A 89 -3.40 13.12 -8.07
C GLY A 89 -2.35 12.23 -7.40
N GLU A 90 -2.60 11.87 -6.16
CA GLU A 90 -1.69 11.09 -5.30
C GLU A 90 -1.96 9.58 -5.28
N ARG A 91 -2.93 9.13 -6.09
CA ARG A 91 -3.39 7.74 -6.16
C ARG A 91 -3.20 7.18 -7.55
N ALA A 92 -3.03 5.87 -7.63
CA ALA A 92 -2.89 5.15 -8.89
C ALA A 92 -3.48 3.74 -8.81
N THR A 93 -3.85 3.20 -9.96
CA THR A 93 -4.19 1.79 -10.17
C THR A 93 -3.08 1.16 -11.00
N PHE A 94 -2.59 0.02 -10.55
CA PHE A 94 -1.56 -0.75 -11.26
C PHE A 94 -2.05 -2.17 -11.51
N THR A 95 -2.03 -2.57 -12.77
CA THR A 95 -2.46 -3.88 -13.23
C THR A 95 -1.39 -4.49 -14.10
N VAL A 96 -1.07 -5.77 -13.90
CA VAL A 96 -0.11 -6.51 -14.72
C VAL A 96 -0.78 -7.79 -15.21
N LYS A 97 -0.88 -7.97 -16.52
CA LYS A 97 -1.49 -9.15 -17.16
C LYS A 97 -2.87 -9.49 -16.57
N GLY A 98 -3.70 -8.47 -16.35
CA GLY A 98 -5.05 -8.60 -15.81
C GLY A 98 -5.13 -8.72 -14.29
N GLN A 99 -4.01 -8.88 -13.57
CA GLN A 99 -3.98 -8.90 -12.11
C GLN A 99 -3.83 -7.47 -11.56
N ALA A 100 -4.85 -6.99 -10.85
CA ALA A 100 -4.81 -5.71 -10.16
C ALA A 100 -4.06 -5.81 -8.82
N TYR A 101 -3.20 -4.84 -8.55
CA TYR A 101 -2.61 -4.64 -7.22
C TYR A 101 -3.51 -3.73 -6.37
N PRO A 102 -3.34 -3.72 -5.03
CA PRO A 102 -4.03 -2.73 -4.19
C PRO A 102 -3.80 -1.30 -4.68
N GLU A 103 -4.70 -0.37 -4.38
CA GLU A 103 -4.55 1.03 -4.83
C GLU A 103 -3.15 1.55 -4.48
N CYS A 104 -2.46 2.14 -5.43
CA CYS A 104 -1.10 2.63 -5.27
C CYS A 104 -1.13 4.03 -4.68
N LEU A 105 -0.52 4.22 -3.51
CA LEU A 105 -0.56 5.48 -2.77
C LEU A 105 0.81 6.15 -2.74
N GLN A 106 0.87 7.45 -3.07
CA GLN A 106 2.06 8.26 -2.79
C GLN A 106 2.25 8.46 -1.27
N ALA A 107 3.42 8.96 -0.87
CA ALA A 107 3.72 9.18 0.53
C ALA A 107 2.78 10.25 1.14
N GLY A 108 2.01 9.85 2.16
CA GLY A 108 1.01 10.71 2.81
C GLY A 108 -0.38 10.69 2.16
N ALA A 109 -0.56 9.95 1.06
CA ALA A 109 -1.86 9.64 0.50
C ALA A 109 -2.56 8.57 1.35
N LEU A 110 -3.89 8.59 1.35
CA LEU A 110 -4.74 7.61 2.02
C LEU A 110 -5.69 6.99 0.99
N GLU A 111 -6.02 5.72 1.18
CA GLU A 111 -7.13 5.09 0.49
C GLU A 111 -8.43 5.68 1.02
N MET A 112 -9.39 5.89 0.12
CA MET A 112 -10.67 6.51 0.43
C MET A 112 -11.81 5.54 0.13
N PRO A 113 -12.83 5.45 1.01
CA PRO A 113 -12.95 6.14 2.30
C PRO A 113 -11.88 5.70 3.31
N PHE A 114 -11.36 6.65 4.09
CA PHE A 114 -10.42 6.33 5.17
C PHE A 114 -11.20 6.17 6.47
N GLU A 115 -11.13 4.99 7.07
CA GLU A 115 -11.80 4.68 8.33
C GLU A 115 -10.78 4.54 9.46
N ALA A 116 -11.15 5.03 10.64
CA ALA A 116 -10.35 4.92 11.85
C ALA A 116 -11.24 4.74 13.07
N THR A 117 -10.75 3.98 14.04
CA THR A 117 -11.47 3.69 15.28
C THR A 117 -10.51 3.70 16.47
N GLY A 118 -11.03 3.90 17.67
CA GLY A 118 -10.28 3.69 18.90
C GLY A 118 -11.17 3.27 20.06
N ASN A 119 -10.53 2.76 21.13
CA ASN A 119 -11.21 2.05 22.21
C ASN A 119 -11.25 2.81 23.56
N GLU A 120 -10.39 3.81 23.77
CA GLU A 120 -10.32 4.53 25.05
C GLU A 120 -10.06 6.04 24.85
N PRO A 121 -11.11 6.89 24.89
CA PRO A 121 -12.54 6.52 24.83
C PRO A 121 -12.90 5.90 23.47
N PHE A 122 -14.09 5.31 23.34
CA PHE A 122 -14.53 4.72 22.06
C PHE A 122 -14.94 5.80 21.06
N TRP A 123 -14.44 5.68 19.82
CA TRP A 123 -14.76 6.59 18.73
C TRP A 123 -14.58 5.93 17.37
N ASP A 124 -15.30 6.45 16.38
CA ASP A 124 -15.17 6.12 14.97
C ASP A 124 -15.04 7.41 14.16
N ALA A 125 -14.17 7.42 13.16
CA ALA A 125 -14.13 8.46 12.15
C ALA A 125 -14.05 7.86 10.76
N ARG A 126 -14.75 8.49 9.82
CA ARG A 126 -14.69 8.16 8.39
C ARG A 126 -14.46 9.43 7.59
N VAL A 127 -13.39 9.46 6.81
CA VAL A 127 -13.05 10.55 5.91
C VAL A 127 -13.39 10.16 4.47
N GLU A 128 -14.15 11.00 3.79
CA GLU A 128 -14.50 10.84 2.39
C GLU A 128 -14.45 12.19 1.68
N GLY A 129 -13.45 12.38 0.81
CA GLY A 129 -13.21 13.67 0.16
C GLY A 129 -12.84 14.75 1.18
N GLU A 130 -13.69 15.79 1.29
CA GLU A 130 -13.54 16.92 2.21
C GLU A 130 -14.50 16.85 3.41
N GLU A 131 -15.13 15.69 3.63
CA GLU A 131 -16.03 15.45 4.76
C GLU A 131 -15.41 14.41 5.72
N LEU A 132 -15.49 14.71 7.02
CA LEU A 132 -15.22 13.77 8.10
C LEU A 132 -16.53 13.51 8.85
N LEU A 133 -16.88 12.23 8.99
CA LEU A 133 -17.94 11.75 9.85
C LEU A 133 -17.31 11.27 11.16
N PHE A 134 -17.68 11.88 12.28
CA PHE A 134 -17.20 11.51 13.61
C PHE A 134 -18.34 10.94 14.45
N LYS A 135 -18.10 9.83 15.14
CA LYS A 135 -19.10 9.21 16.00
C LYS A 135 -18.48 8.73 17.30
N ARG A 136 -19.21 8.95 18.39
CA ARG A 136 -18.96 8.33 19.69
C ARG A 136 -20.03 7.27 19.93
N PRO A 137 -19.71 5.96 19.90
CA PRO A 137 -20.71 4.88 19.94
C PRO A 137 -21.71 4.93 21.10
N TYR A 138 -21.33 5.49 22.24
CA TYR A 138 -22.18 5.58 23.43
C TYR A 138 -23.07 6.82 23.47
N GLU A 139 -22.94 7.72 22.50
CA GLU A 139 -23.79 8.89 22.36
C GLU A 139 -24.93 8.57 21.40
N SER A 140 -26.16 8.83 21.83
CA SER A 140 -27.33 8.69 20.97
C SER A 140 -27.33 9.81 19.93
N GLY A 141 -27.09 9.47 18.66
CA GLY A 141 -27.10 10.44 17.56
C GLY A 141 -26.62 9.86 16.24
N GLU A 142 -26.86 10.62 15.17
CA GLU A 142 -26.16 10.43 13.89
C GLU A 142 -24.70 10.86 14.02
N PRO A 143 -23.78 10.35 13.17
CA PRO A 143 -22.42 10.86 13.10
C PRO A 143 -22.40 12.38 12.89
N GLU A 144 -21.57 13.07 13.67
CA GLU A 144 -21.28 14.49 13.51
C GLU A 144 -20.50 14.70 12.20
N LYS A 145 -20.92 15.68 11.40
CA LYS A 145 -20.30 15.97 10.10
C LYS A 145 -19.39 17.18 10.23
N VAL A 146 -18.15 17.03 9.79
CA VAL A 146 -17.12 18.06 9.85
C VAL A 146 -16.59 18.31 8.44
N ALA A 147 -16.72 19.55 7.98
CA ALA A 147 -16.08 19.98 6.73
C ALA A 147 -14.58 20.19 6.98
N LEU A 148 -13.75 19.60 6.12
CA LEU A 148 -12.30 19.66 6.24
C LEU A 148 -11.77 20.86 5.46
N GLU A 149 -11.13 21.79 6.17
CA GLU A 149 -10.66 23.06 5.62
C GLU A 149 -9.19 23.01 5.19
N THR A 150 -8.39 22.19 5.88
CA THR A 150 -6.96 22.07 5.60
C THR A 150 -6.55 20.60 5.59
N MET A 151 -5.80 20.23 4.56
CA MET A 151 -5.17 18.92 4.40
C MET A 151 -3.68 19.10 4.18
N VAL A 152 -2.86 18.64 5.13
CA VAL A 152 -1.40 18.67 4.98
C VAL A 152 -0.91 17.23 4.91
N ALA A 153 -0.37 16.86 3.75
CA ALA A 153 0.28 15.56 3.55
C ALA A 153 1.80 15.72 3.55
N ASN A 154 2.49 14.76 4.18
CA ASN A 154 3.94 14.62 4.08
C ASN A 154 4.30 13.13 4.07
N ARG A 155 5.60 12.81 3.97
CA ARG A 155 6.04 11.43 3.85
C ARG A 155 5.62 10.50 5.00
N ASN A 156 5.40 11.05 6.19
CA ASN A 156 5.08 10.31 7.41
C ASN A 156 3.57 10.18 7.64
N GLY A 157 2.72 10.89 6.91
CA GLY A 157 1.30 10.91 7.21
C GLY A 157 0.54 12.10 6.64
N ARG A 158 -0.68 12.27 7.15
CA ARG A 158 -1.61 13.32 6.76
C ARG A 158 -2.28 13.92 7.99
N GLU A 159 -2.51 15.22 7.94
CA GLU A 159 -3.28 15.96 8.93
C GLU A 159 -4.49 16.59 8.24
N PHE A 160 -5.66 16.41 8.85
CA PHE A 160 -6.91 17.06 8.48
C PHE A 160 -7.31 18.02 9.60
N ARG A 161 -7.83 19.18 9.23
CA ARG A 161 -8.43 20.14 10.18
C ARG A 161 -9.82 20.54 9.72
N GLY A 162 -10.71 20.73 10.68
CA GLY A 162 -12.04 21.27 10.47
C GLY A 162 -12.57 21.93 11.74
N ASP A 163 -13.81 22.41 11.66
CA ASP A 163 -14.53 22.99 12.79
C ASP A 163 -15.77 22.15 13.09
N LEU A 164 -15.99 21.87 14.38
CA LEU A 164 -17.20 21.24 14.88
C LEU A 164 -17.76 22.12 16.01
N ASP A 165 -18.88 22.78 15.75
CA ASP A 165 -19.57 23.68 16.68
C ASP A 165 -18.67 24.78 17.29
N GLY A 166 -17.79 25.37 16.45
CA GLY A 166 -16.85 26.42 16.87
C GLY A 166 -15.61 25.89 17.59
N GLN A 167 -15.37 24.57 17.56
CA GLN A 167 -14.19 23.92 18.11
C GLN A 167 -13.34 23.34 17.00
N GLU A 168 -12.03 23.64 17.05
CA GLU A 168 -11.06 23.06 16.12
C GLU A 168 -10.97 21.55 16.34
N LEU A 169 -11.21 20.80 15.27
CA LEU A 169 -10.96 19.37 15.17
C LEU A 169 -9.70 19.14 14.34
N THR A 170 -8.77 18.35 14.86
CA THR A 170 -7.58 17.92 14.12
C THR A 170 -7.48 16.40 14.10
N LEU A 171 -7.43 15.80 12.91
CA LEU A 171 -7.19 14.37 12.71
C LEU A 171 -5.81 14.16 12.10
N LYS A 172 -4.90 13.52 12.84
CA LYS A 172 -3.56 13.16 12.38
C LYS A 172 -3.50 11.66 12.11
N VAL A 173 -3.10 11.31 10.89
CA VAL A 173 -2.91 9.94 10.43
C VAL A 173 -1.41 9.72 10.19
N ALA A 174 -0.77 8.88 11.00
CA ALA A 174 0.63 8.52 10.87
C ALA A 174 0.77 7.15 10.19
N ARG A 175 1.66 7.06 9.20
CA ARG A 175 1.99 5.81 8.49
C ARG A 175 2.87 4.92 9.36
N GLN A 176 2.25 4.32 10.36
CA GLN A 176 2.89 3.45 11.32
C GLN A 176 1.92 2.33 11.66
N LEU A 177 2.44 1.09 11.73
CA LEU A 177 1.67 -0.07 12.15
C LEU A 177 1.01 0.21 13.49
N CYS A 178 -0.31 -0.02 13.54
CA CYS A 178 -1.13 0.13 14.72
C CYS A 178 -1.72 -1.22 15.08
N GLU A 179 -1.78 -1.56 16.36
CA GLU A 179 -2.44 -2.76 16.86
C GLU A 179 -3.58 -2.32 17.75
N ASP A 180 -4.80 -2.77 17.43
CA ASP A 180 -5.98 -2.54 18.24
C ASP A 180 -5.83 -3.29 19.57
N THR A 181 -5.98 -2.56 20.68
CA THR A 181 -5.74 -3.08 22.03
C THR A 181 -6.80 -4.08 22.50
N MET A 182 -7.98 -4.08 21.89
CA MET A 182 -9.09 -4.97 22.24
C MET A 182 -9.06 -6.26 21.42
N SER A 183 -8.82 -6.17 20.12
CA SER A 183 -8.88 -7.32 19.21
C SER A 183 -7.50 -7.91 18.87
N GLY A 184 -6.43 -7.12 19.00
CA GLY A 184 -5.10 -7.47 18.51
C GLY A 184 -4.95 -7.40 16.99
N SER A 185 -5.94 -6.86 16.27
CA SER A 185 -5.90 -6.65 14.83
C SER A 185 -4.95 -5.52 14.48
N GLN A 186 -4.29 -5.63 13.34
CA GLN A 186 -3.33 -4.65 12.88
C GLN A 186 -3.87 -3.81 11.74
N PHE A 187 -3.47 -2.54 11.74
CA PHE A 187 -3.87 -1.54 10.77
C PHE A 187 -2.64 -0.78 10.26
N PRO A 188 -2.67 -0.26 9.01
CA PRO A 188 -1.53 0.40 8.40
C PRO A 188 -1.21 1.78 8.99
N ALA A 189 -2.14 2.39 9.76
CA ALA A 189 -1.94 3.71 10.31
C ALA A 189 -2.33 3.82 11.79
N GLN A 190 -1.55 4.63 12.51
CA GLN A 190 -1.92 5.18 13.82
C GLN A 190 -2.65 6.48 13.62
N VAL A 191 -3.68 6.71 14.42
CA VAL A 191 -4.56 7.87 14.28
C VAL A 191 -4.69 8.59 15.61
N ARG A 192 -4.63 9.91 15.55
CA ARG A 192 -4.83 10.80 16.68
C ARG A 192 -5.81 11.89 16.28
N LEU A 193 -7.00 11.88 16.88
CA LEU A 193 -8.00 12.93 16.75
C LEU A 193 -7.94 13.82 17.99
N GLU A 194 -7.95 15.13 17.79
CA GLU A 194 -8.02 16.13 18.86
C GLU A 194 -9.28 16.98 18.63
N LEU A 195 -10.13 17.06 19.66
CA LEU A 195 -11.38 17.84 19.65
C LEU A 195 -11.60 18.39 21.06
N ASN A 196 -11.89 19.68 21.19
CA ASN A 196 -12.08 20.34 22.49
C ASN A 196 -10.90 20.19 23.49
N GLY A 197 -9.68 19.96 22.99
CA GLY A 197 -8.52 19.62 23.82
C GLY A 197 -8.51 18.17 24.35
N GLU A 198 -9.54 17.38 24.08
CA GLU A 198 -9.53 15.92 24.27
C GLU A 198 -8.76 15.24 23.15
N VAL A 199 -8.17 14.09 23.46
CA VAL A 199 -7.31 13.34 22.56
C VAL A 199 -7.82 11.92 22.45
N PHE A 200 -8.09 11.51 21.23
CA PHE A 200 -8.59 10.20 20.85
C PHE A 200 -7.49 9.49 20.06
N GLN A 201 -7.02 8.35 20.58
CA GLN A 201 -6.03 7.53 19.89
C GLN A 201 -6.71 6.31 19.28
N GLY A 202 -6.19 5.86 18.15
CA GLY A 202 -6.78 4.75 17.43
C GLY A 202 -5.96 4.25 16.27
N CYS A 203 -6.53 3.32 15.53
CA CYS A 203 -5.97 2.70 14.35
C CYS A 203 -6.83 3.03 13.13
N GLY A 204 -6.26 3.02 11.93
CA GLY A 204 -7.03 3.28 10.71
C GLY A 204 -6.40 2.82 9.41
N GLY A 205 -7.23 2.86 8.35
CA GLY A 205 -6.93 2.33 7.02
C GLY A 205 -7.26 0.85 6.87
N ASP A 206 -7.27 0.35 5.64
CA ASP A 206 -7.60 -1.04 5.33
C ASP A 206 -6.52 -2.03 5.84
N PRO A 207 -6.86 -2.95 6.76
CA PRO A 207 -5.95 -4.00 7.24
C PRO A 207 -5.42 -4.93 6.15
N GLU A 208 -6.16 -5.19 5.07
CA GLU A 208 -5.71 -6.11 4.02
C GLU A 208 -4.44 -5.62 3.32
N ARG A 209 -4.22 -4.30 3.30
CA ARG A 209 -3.02 -3.66 2.73
C ARG A 209 -1.73 -4.11 3.42
N LEU A 210 -1.82 -4.61 4.65
CA LEU A 210 -0.67 -5.18 5.37
C LEU A 210 -0.19 -6.49 4.73
N PHE A 211 -1.08 -7.21 4.03
CA PHE A 211 -0.80 -8.55 3.52
C PHE A 211 -0.80 -8.63 1.98
N ARG A 212 -1.56 -7.76 1.31
CA ARG A 212 -1.70 -7.75 -0.16
C ARG A 212 -0.56 -7.00 -0.85
N GLY A 213 -0.31 -7.34 -2.12
CA GLY A 213 0.73 -6.73 -2.95
C GLY A 213 2.13 -7.34 -2.77
N ALA A 214 2.26 -8.39 -1.95
CA ALA A 214 3.51 -9.13 -1.78
C ALA A 214 3.31 -10.62 -2.04
N GLU A 215 4.37 -11.25 -2.53
CA GLU A 215 4.55 -12.69 -2.40
C GLU A 215 5.36 -12.95 -1.14
N TRP A 216 4.75 -13.65 -0.18
CA TRP A 216 5.36 -13.99 1.09
C TRP A 216 6.01 -15.37 0.98
N VAL A 217 7.33 -15.45 1.14
CA VAL A 217 8.10 -16.70 1.10
C VAL A 217 8.26 -17.23 2.51
N VAL A 218 7.78 -18.45 2.76
CA VAL A 218 7.84 -19.10 4.07
C VAL A 218 9.27 -19.55 4.35
N GLU A 219 9.80 -19.17 5.51
CA GLU A 219 11.15 -19.55 5.98
C GLU A 219 11.10 -20.43 7.24
N ASP A 220 10.05 -20.33 8.04
CA ASP A 220 9.83 -21.17 9.22
C ASP A 220 8.41 -21.72 9.25
N LEU A 221 8.30 -23.04 9.48
CA LEU A 221 7.06 -23.77 9.63
C LEU A 221 7.01 -24.45 11.01
N ALA A 222 6.38 -23.76 11.96
CA ALA A 222 6.22 -24.20 13.35
C ALA A 222 7.56 -24.56 14.01
N GLY A 223 8.53 -23.64 13.93
CA GLY A 223 9.87 -23.77 14.52
C GLY A 223 10.80 -24.71 13.77
N VAL A 224 10.40 -25.15 12.58
CA VAL A 224 11.21 -26.00 11.70
C VAL A 224 11.43 -25.26 10.38
N GLY A 225 12.69 -25.09 10.02
CA GLY A 225 13.06 -24.48 8.75
C GLY A 225 12.60 -25.29 7.54
N ILE A 226 12.67 -24.66 6.37
CA ILE A 226 12.23 -25.24 5.11
C ILE A 226 13.38 -26.02 4.43
N ILE A 227 13.05 -27.12 3.75
CA ILE A 227 14.01 -27.86 2.93
C ILE A 227 14.62 -26.94 1.85
N ASP A 228 15.95 -26.94 1.73
CA ASP A 228 16.67 -26.15 0.73
C ASP A 228 16.09 -26.33 -0.67
N ARG A 229 15.93 -25.20 -1.39
CA ARG A 229 15.35 -25.13 -2.75
C ARG A 229 13.88 -25.59 -2.85
N SER A 230 13.22 -25.91 -1.74
CA SER A 230 11.76 -26.00 -1.69
C SER A 230 11.20 -24.61 -1.41
N ARG A 231 10.45 -24.07 -2.37
CA ARG A 231 9.83 -22.74 -2.25
C ARG A 231 8.39 -22.92 -1.76
N MET A 232 8.07 -22.26 -0.65
CA MET A 232 6.70 -22.15 -0.15
C MET A 232 6.28 -20.70 -0.12
N THR A 233 5.15 -20.38 -0.72
CA THR A 233 4.68 -19.00 -0.83
C THR A 233 3.22 -18.82 -0.49
N ILE A 234 2.90 -17.61 -0.08
CA ILE A 234 1.55 -17.15 0.24
C ILE A 234 1.36 -15.80 -0.47
N GLU A 235 0.31 -15.67 -1.28
CA GLU A 235 -0.10 -14.43 -1.93
C GLU A 235 -1.57 -14.15 -1.63
N PHE A 236 -1.85 -12.92 -1.20
CA PHE A 236 -3.21 -12.41 -0.96
C PHE A 236 -3.62 -11.53 -2.14
N PHE A 237 -4.76 -11.84 -2.73
CA PHE A 237 -5.31 -11.16 -3.91
C PHE A 237 -6.60 -10.42 -3.58
N ASP A 238 -7.14 -9.72 -4.55
CA ASP A 238 -8.49 -9.19 -4.49
C ASP A 238 -9.56 -10.28 -4.35
N GLU A 239 -10.77 -9.84 -4.01
CA GLU A 239 -11.94 -10.71 -3.88
C GLU A 239 -11.70 -11.89 -2.93
N ASN A 240 -10.98 -11.63 -1.83
CA ASN A 240 -10.76 -12.61 -0.77
C ASN A 240 -10.04 -13.88 -1.25
N ARG A 241 -9.21 -13.78 -2.30
CA ARG A 241 -8.50 -14.94 -2.85
C ARG A 241 -7.10 -15.08 -2.30
N LEU A 242 -6.69 -16.33 -2.13
CA LEU A 242 -5.38 -16.74 -1.67
C LEU A 242 -4.80 -17.74 -2.67
N ALA A 243 -3.52 -17.62 -3.00
CA ALA A 243 -2.82 -18.67 -3.74
C ALA A 243 -1.34 -18.74 -3.35
N GLY A 244 -0.68 -19.80 -3.76
CA GLY A 244 0.75 -19.93 -3.55
C GLY A 244 1.30 -21.28 -3.95
N GLN A 245 2.55 -21.51 -3.57
CA GLN A 245 3.21 -22.81 -3.68
C GLN A 245 3.34 -23.44 -2.30
N ALA A 246 2.92 -24.70 -2.16
CA ALA A 246 3.01 -25.48 -0.93
C ALA A 246 4.16 -26.48 -1.05
N SER A 247 5.38 -26.06 -1.39
CA SER A 247 6.53 -26.92 -1.65
C SER A 247 6.44 -27.64 -3.01
N CYS A 248 5.75 -28.77 -3.12
CA CYS A 248 5.67 -29.51 -4.38
C CYS A 248 4.60 -28.93 -5.31
N ASN A 249 3.41 -28.67 -4.76
CA ASN A 249 2.20 -28.34 -5.48
C ASN A 249 1.84 -26.87 -5.35
N ARG A 250 1.06 -26.39 -6.31
CA ARG A 250 0.36 -25.12 -6.19
C ARG A 250 -0.92 -25.34 -5.41
N TYR A 251 -1.31 -24.34 -4.64
CA TYR A 251 -2.58 -24.30 -3.96
C TYR A 251 -3.29 -22.98 -4.21
N GLY A 252 -4.59 -22.97 -3.95
CA GLY A 252 -5.38 -21.75 -3.88
C GLY A 252 -6.61 -21.95 -3.03
N GLY A 253 -7.27 -20.86 -2.68
CA GLY A 253 -8.45 -20.85 -1.83
C GLY A 253 -8.94 -19.43 -1.58
N GLN A 254 -9.70 -19.28 -0.51
CA GLN A 254 -10.23 -18.00 -0.07
C GLN A 254 -9.72 -17.68 1.33
N TYR A 255 -9.65 -16.39 1.65
CA TYR A 255 -9.38 -15.91 2.99
C TYR A 255 -10.45 -14.93 3.46
N GLU A 256 -10.72 -14.92 4.75
CA GLU A 256 -11.57 -13.91 5.38
C GLU A 256 -10.77 -13.24 6.49
N LEU A 257 -10.70 -11.91 6.45
CA LEU A 257 -10.07 -11.10 7.48
C LEU A 257 -11.16 -10.31 8.21
N THR A 258 -11.24 -10.50 9.52
CA THR A 258 -12.21 -9.84 10.39
C THR A 258 -11.50 -9.19 11.58
N GLY A 259 -12.26 -8.47 12.41
CA GLY A 259 -11.75 -7.97 13.69
C GLY A 259 -11.27 -9.09 14.63
N GLU A 260 -11.72 -10.34 14.46
CA GLU A 260 -11.34 -11.47 15.32
C GLU A 260 -10.12 -12.24 14.81
N GLY A 261 -9.67 -11.97 13.59
CA GLY A 261 -8.52 -12.63 12.98
C GLY A 261 -8.73 -13.02 11.52
N VAL A 262 -8.04 -14.06 11.08
CA VAL A 262 -8.06 -14.55 9.69
C VAL A 262 -8.44 -16.04 9.63
N SER A 263 -9.18 -16.45 8.61
CA SER A 263 -9.42 -17.85 8.26
C SER A 263 -9.15 -18.12 6.78
N PHE A 264 -8.90 -19.39 6.45
CA PHE A 264 -8.69 -19.83 5.08
C PHE A 264 -9.62 -21.00 4.74
N ASP A 265 -10.35 -20.86 3.64
CA ASP A 265 -11.41 -21.77 3.22
C ASP A 265 -11.28 -22.16 1.73
N TYR A 266 -12.04 -23.17 1.31
CA TYR A 266 -12.11 -23.64 -0.08
C TYR A 266 -10.74 -23.96 -0.72
N MET A 267 -9.83 -24.50 0.09
CA MET A 267 -8.46 -24.78 -0.33
C MET A 267 -8.43 -25.95 -1.33
N TYR A 268 -7.85 -25.72 -2.50
CA TYR A 268 -7.52 -26.74 -3.50
C TYR A 268 -6.01 -26.83 -3.69
N VAL A 269 -5.54 -27.99 -4.13
CA VAL A 269 -4.12 -28.28 -4.33
C VAL A 269 -3.96 -29.09 -5.62
N THR A 270 -2.93 -28.81 -6.41
CA THR A 270 -2.58 -29.63 -7.56
C THR A 270 -2.05 -31.00 -7.13
N LYS A 271 -1.90 -31.96 -8.05
CA LYS A 271 -1.42 -33.32 -7.74
C LYS A 271 -0.20 -33.72 -8.57
N MET A 272 0.90 -33.03 -8.37
CA MET A 272 2.23 -33.43 -8.84
C MET A 272 2.85 -34.41 -7.84
N ALA A 273 3.67 -35.32 -8.35
CA ALA A 273 4.44 -36.26 -7.53
C ALA A 273 5.87 -35.73 -7.36
N CYS A 274 6.25 -35.43 -6.12
CA CYS A 274 7.62 -35.06 -5.75
C CYS A 274 8.23 -36.11 -4.82
N ALA A 275 9.49 -35.89 -4.41
CA ALA A 275 10.14 -36.71 -3.39
C ALA A 275 9.32 -36.72 -2.08
N PRO A 276 9.30 -37.84 -1.32
CA PRO A 276 8.48 -37.96 -0.11
C PRO A 276 8.69 -36.84 0.93
N ALA A 277 9.92 -36.35 1.08
CA ALA A 277 10.22 -35.24 2.00
C ALA A 277 9.49 -33.94 1.63
N LEU A 278 9.41 -33.61 0.33
CA LEU A 278 8.71 -32.41 -0.16
C LEU A 278 7.21 -32.52 0.01
N MET A 279 6.65 -33.72 -0.21
CA MET A 279 5.23 -34.02 0.01
C MET A 279 4.86 -33.98 1.49
N ASN A 280 5.72 -34.47 2.39
CA ASN A 280 5.47 -34.40 3.83
C ASN A 280 5.49 -32.96 4.34
N GLN A 281 6.42 -32.13 3.84
CA GLN A 281 6.47 -30.70 4.16
C GLN A 281 5.23 -29.97 3.64
N GLU A 282 4.81 -30.25 2.40
CA GLU A 282 3.57 -29.74 1.81
C GLU A 282 2.35 -30.03 2.67
N ASN A 283 2.14 -31.30 3.04
CA ASN A 283 1.01 -31.72 3.86
C ASN A 283 1.01 -30.99 5.20
N ARG A 284 2.18 -30.90 5.84
CA ARG A 284 2.33 -30.15 7.10
C ARG A 284 1.94 -28.68 6.90
N PHE A 285 2.45 -28.02 5.87
CA PHE A 285 2.11 -26.63 5.59
C PHE A 285 0.60 -26.42 5.42
N LEU A 286 -0.06 -27.26 4.62
CA LEU A 286 -1.51 -27.18 4.39
C LEU A 286 -2.32 -27.45 5.66
N GLU A 287 -1.89 -28.38 6.51
CA GLU A 287 -2.50 -28.63 7.83
C GLU A 287 -2.38 -27.43 8.78
N PHE A 288 -1.26 -26.71 8.76
CA PHE A 288 -1.09 -25.49 9.54
C PHE A 288 -1.94 -24.36 8.98
N MET A 289 -1.95 -24.15 7.65
CA MET A 289 -2.80 -23.15 7.00
C MET A 289 -4.27 -23.32 7.40
N ALA A 290 -4.80 -24.54 7.37
CA ALA A 290 -6.19 -24.82 7.77
C ALA A 290 -6.52 -24.50 9.25
N LYS A 291 -5.51 -24.29 10.09
CA LYS A 291 -5.66 -24.01 11.53
C LYS A 291 -5.34 -22.56 11.89
N VAL A 292 -4.94 -21.73 10.93
CA VAL A 292 -4.61 -20.32 11.16
C VAL A 292 -5.84 -19.58 11.71
N LYS A 293 -5.60 -18.72 12.70
CA LYS A 293 -6.60 -17.80 13.27
C LYS A 293 -6.15 -16.35 13.33
N ARG A 294 -4.84 -16.08 13.28
CA ARG A 294 -4.32 -14.70 13.32
C ARG A 294 -3.28 -14.51 12.22
N ALA A 295 -3.39 -13.41 11.48
CA ALA A 295 -2.32 -12.88 10.65
C ALA A 295 -1.81 -11.58 11.29
N SER A 296 -0.50 -11.35 11.22
CA SER A 296 0.13 -10.14 11.71
C SER A 296 1.43 -9.88 10.96
N ILE A 297 1.84 -8.62 10.93
CA ILE A 297 3.16 -8.18 10.54
C ILE A 297 4.01 -8.03 11.80
N GLY A 298 5.14 -8.74 11.81
CA GLY A 298 6.12 -8.69 12.87
C GLY A 298 7.02 -7.45 12.81
N ARG A 299 7.95 -7.35 13.76
CA ARG A 299 8.78 -6.15 13.94
C ARG A 299 9.78 -5.92 12.80
N HIS A 300 10.10 -6.95 12.04
CA HIS A 300 11.05 -6.90 10.94
C HIS A 300 10.33 -6.91 9.58
N GLY A 301 9.00 -6.75 9.57
CA GLY A 301 8.18 -6.78 8.36
C GLY A 301 7.80 -8.19 7.89
N GLU A 302 8.01 -9.21 8.72
CA GLU A 302 7.62 -10.59 8.43
C GLU A 302 6.10 -10.80 8.57
N LEU A 303 5.51 -11.56 7.66
CA LEU A 303 4.18 -12.12 7.85
C LEU A 303 4.26 -13.27 8.85
N VAL A 304 3.45 -13.18 9.90
CA VAL A 304 3.28 -14.24 10.90
C VAL A 304 1.84 -14.71 10.90
N LEU A 305 1.63 -15.97 10.50
CA LEU A 305 0.35 -16.66 10.63
C LEU A 305 0.41 -17.54 11.88
N THR A 306 -0.53 -17.36 12.80
CA THR A 306 -0.61 -18.12 14.06
C THR A 306 -1.84 -19.00 14.06
N THR A 307 -1.67 -20.27 14.43
CA THR A 307 -2.76 -21.24 14.56
C THR A 307 -3.57 -21.07 15.84
N THR A 308 -4.70 -21.77 15.93
CA THR A 308 -5.49 -21.93 17.17
C THR A 308 -4.67 -22.44 18.36
N THR A 309 -3.64 -23.24 18.12
CA THR A 309 -2.78 -23.87 19.14
C THR A 309 -1.48 -23.11 19.39
N GLY A 310 -1.25 -22.00 18.68
CA GLY A 310 -0.14 -21.07 18.91
C GLY A 310 1.13 -21.34 18.08
N GLU A 311 1.15 -22.37 17.24
CA GLU A 311 2.22 -22.55 16.26
C GLU A 311 2.18 -21.47 15.19
N LYS A 312 3.34 -21.20 14.60
CA LYS A 312 3.54 -20.07 13.68
C LYS A 312 4.06 -20.53 12.32
N ILE A 313 3.59 -19.87 11.28
CA ILE A 313 4.22 -19.84 9.96
C ILE A 313 4.81 -18.45 9.81
N THR A 314 6.12 -18.36 9.55
CA THR A 314 6.81 -17.08 9.35
C THR A 314 7.27 -16.96 7.92
N ALA A 315 6.93 -15.85 7.28
CA ALA A 315 7.25 -15.58 5.88
C ALA A 315 7.72 -14.15 5.66
N PHE A 316 8.59 -13.94 4.68
CA PHE A 316 9.14 -12.64 4.32
C PHE A 316 8.76 -12.28 2.89
N GLN A 317 8.68 -10.98 2.60
CA GLN A 317 8.44 -10.53 1.24
C GLN A 317 9.54 -11.04 0.31
N SER A 318 9.14 -11.61 -0.84
CA SER A 318 10.06 -12.07 -1.87
C SER A 318 10.91 -10.90 -2.37
N THR A 319 12.23 -11.07 -2.33
CA THR A 319 13.20 -10.16 -2.95
C THR A 319 13.52 -10.56 -4.39
N GLU A 320 13.09 -11.75 -4.82
CA GLU A 320 13.30 -12.24 -6.18
C GLU A 320 12.33 -11.55 -7.13
N SER A 321 12.84 -11.10 -8.28
CA SER A 321 11.94 -10.74 -9.37
C SER A 321 11.20 -11.98 -9.82
N LYS A 322 9.89 -11.88 -10.06
CA LYS A 322 9.17 -12.91 -10.81
C LYS A 322 9.73 -12.89 -12.24
N GLY A 323 10.86 -13.56 -12.43
CA GLY A 323 11.50 -13.74 -13.71
C GLY A 323 10.50 -14.45 -14.63
N ASN A 324 10.24 -13.84 -15.79
CA ASN A 324 9.51 -14.51 -16.85
C ASN A 324 10.31 -15.77 -17.23
N PRO A 325 9.73 -16.99 -17.20
CA PRO A 325 10.43 -18.19 -17.61
C PRO A 325 10.90 -18.12 -19.07
#